data_AF-A0A853CHR5-F1
#
_entry.id   AF-A0A853CHR5-F1
#
_cell.length_a   1.000
_cell.length_b   1.000
_cell.length_c   1.000
_cell.angle_alpha   90.00
_cell.angle_beta   90.00
_cell.angle_gamma   90.00
#
_symmetry.space_group_name_H-M   'P 1'
#
loop_
_entity.id
_entity.type
_entity.pdbx_description
1 polymer ?
#
loop_
_entity_poly.entity_id
_entity_poly.type
_entity_poly.pdbx_seq_one_letter_code
_entity_poly.pdbx_strand_id
1 'polypeptide(L)'
;MILGDELRELPGPQHDGGPDTAADLRKMALHLETAAVLEMKARRTTDPAQVATLRRRAEQRRRQAARLRARLAASGAAVPGPVRSR
;
A
#
# COMPACT_ATOMS: atom_id res chain seq x y z
N MET A 1 28.34 -26.68 36.39
CA MET A 1 29.05 -25.93 35.34
C MET A 1 28.00 -25.34 34.41
N ILE A 2 27.92 -24.01 34.42
CA ILE A 2 27.55 -23.03 33.36
C ILE A 2 26.86 -23.55 32.07
N LEU A 3 25.67 -22.96 31.82
CA LEU A 3 25.04 -22.43 30.58
C LEU A 3 25.32 -23.09 29.21
N GLY A 4 24.36 -23.17 28.27
CA GLY A 4 23.40 -22.11 27.96
C GLY A 4 22.15 -22.58 27.23
N ASP A 5 21.03 -22.15 27.81
CA ASP A 5 19.86 -21.65 27.11
C ASP A 5 20.30 -20.46 26.24
N GLU A 6 20.14 -20.53 24.93
CA GLU A 6 19.93 -19.38 24.03
C GLU A 6 19.21 -19.93 22.79
N LEU A 7 17.93 -20.21 23.00
CA LEU A 7 16.84 -19.79 22.12
C LEU A 7 17.28 -19.20 20.77
N ARG A 8 16.99 -19.95 19.70
CA ARG A 8 16.28 -19.45 18.52
C ARG A 8 16.89 -18.16 17.94
N GLU A 9 17.82 -18.31 17.01
CA GLU A 9 18.11 -17.26 16.02
C GLU A 9 16.85 -17.02 15.17
N LEU A 10 15.92 -16.27 15.74
CA LEU A 10 14.93 -15.52 15.01
C LEU A 10 15.70 -14.43 14.26
N PRO A 11 15.49 -14.26 12.95
CA PRO A 11 16.05 -13.11 12.25
C PRO A 11 15.45 -11.84 12.85
N GLY A 12 16.28 -11.06 13.56
CA GLY A 12 15.99 -9.68 13.93
C GLY A 12 16.97 -8.73 13.24
N PRO A 13 16.71 -7.42 13.15
CA PRO A 13 15.46 -6.71 13.36
C PRO A 13 14.82 -6.31 12.03
N GLN A 14 13.52 -6.07 12.09
CA GLN A 14 12.75 -5.32 11.12
C GLN A 14 13.53 -4.04 10.79
N HIS A 15 13.94 -3.85 9.52
CA HIS A 15 14.62 -2.63 9.08
C HIS A 15 13.87 -1.44 9.66
N ASP A 16 14.56 -0.59 10.43
CA ASP A 16 14.04 0.65 10.96
C ASP A 16 13.45 1.43 9.79
N GLY A 17 12.14 1.31 9.61
CA GLY A 17 11.40 1.99 8.58
C GLY A 17 11.50 3.47 8.92
N GLY A 18 12.50 4.14 8.34
CA GLY A 18 12.75 5.55 8.59
C GLY A 18 11.50 6.38 8.33
N PRO A 19 11.50 7.66 8.71
CA PRO A 19 10.36 8.56 8.47
C PRO A 19 9.85 8.52 7.02
N ASP A 20 10.73 8.23 6.07
CA ASP A 20 10.43 8.03 4.65
C ASP A 20 9.58 6.78 4.37
N THR A 21 9.83 5.65 5.03
CA THR A 21 9.03 4.42 4.90
C THR A 21 7.62 4.63 5.44
N ALA A 22 7.50 5.24 6.62
CA ALA A 22 6.19 5.55 7.20
C ALA A 22 5.42 6.60 6.38
N ALA A 23 6.12 7.57 5.78
CA ALA A 23 5.51 8.52 4.86
C ALA A 23 5.02 7.85 3.57
N ASP A 24 5.82 6.95 2.98
CA ASP A 24 5.45 6.21 1.77
C ASP A 24 4.28 5.25 2.01
N LEU A 25 4.22 4.59 3.17
CA LEU A 25 3.06 3.77 3.58
C LEU A 25 1.78 4.59 3.70
N ARG A 26 1.85 5.75 4.39
CA ARG A 26 0.71 6.68 4.50
C ARG A 26 0.25 7.19 3.13
N LYS A 27 1.20 7.53 2.27
CA LYS A 27 0.92 7.98 0.90
C LYS A 27 0.30 6.88 0.04
N MET A 28 0.76 5.63 0.20
CA MET A 28 0.16 4.46 -0.45
C MET A 28 -1.29 4.27 0.00
N ALA A 29 -1.57 4.29 1.31
CA ALA A 29 -2.91 4.18 1.86
C ALA A 29 -3.84 5.28 1.32
N LEU A 30 -3.39 6.54 1.34
CA LEU A 30 -4.15 7.67 0.81
C LEU A 30 -4.52 7.49 -0.67
N HIS A 31 -3.60 6.97 -1.49
CA HIS A 31 -3.90 6.68 -2.89
C HIS A 31 -4.96 5.59 -3.05
N LEU A 32 -4.90 4.52 -2.25
CA LEU A 32 -5.91 3.45 -2.28
C LEU A 32 -7.29 3.94 -1.82
N GLU A 33 -7.35 4.70 -0.73
CA GLU A 33 -8.60 5.31 -0.25
C GLU A 33 -9.20 6.26 -1.28
N THR A 34 -8.37 7.12 -1.88
CA THR A 34 -8.81 8.03 -2.94
C THR A 34 -9.36 7.24 -4.14
N ALA A 35 -8.72 6.14 -4.52
CA ALA A 35 -9.22 5.28 -5.59
C ALA A 35 -10.62 4.72 -5.26
N ALA A 36 -10.81 4.19 -4.06
CA ALA A 36 -12.09 3.65 -3.61
C ALA A 36 -13.20 4.72 -3.61
N VAL A 37 -12.91 5.93 -3.12
CA VAL A 37 -13.86 7.05 -3.14
C VAL A 37 -14.23 7.45 -4.58
N LEU A 38 -13.26 7.49 -5.49
CA LEU A 38 -13.52 7.81 -6.90
C LEU A 38 -14.39 6.75 -7.57
N GLU A 39 -14.20 5.47 -7.25
CA GLU A 39 -15.05 4.39 -7.75
C GLU A 39 -16.46 4.45 -7.18
N MET A 40 -16.60 4.71 -5.88
CA MET A 40 -17.91 4.92 -5.27
C MET A 40 -18.64 6.09 -5.92
N LYS A 41 -17.95 7.20 -6.19
CA LYS A 41 -18.52 8.34 -6.93
C LYS A 41 -18.94 7.93 -8.34
N ALA A 42 -18.08 7.22 -9.07
CA ALA A 42 -18.39 6.75 -10.42
C ALA A 42 -19.64 5.85 -10.47
N ARG A 43 -19.90 5.05 -9.42
CA ARG A 43 -21.13 4.24 -9.33
C ARG A 43 -22.40 5.07 -9.12
N ARG A 44 -22.28 6.29 -8.59
CA ARG A 44 -23.41 7.20 -8.29
C ARG A 44 -23.61 8.28 -9.36
N THR A 45 -22.71 8.39 -10.33
CA THR A 45 -22.76 9.38 -11.41
C THR A 45 -23.47 8.82 -12.64
N THR A 46 -24.40 9.59 -13.21
CA THR A 46 -25.16 9.21 -14.42
C THR A 46 -24.50 9.65 -15.72
N ASP A 47 -23.75 10.76 -15.71
CA ASP A 47 -23.02 11.27 -16.87
C ASP A 47 -21.85 10.32 -17.25
N PRO A 48 -21.90 9.67 -18.43
CA PRO A 48 -20.87 8.72 -18.86
C PRO A 48 -19.47 9.32 -18.96
N ALA A 49 -19.34 10.59 -19.36
CA ALA A 49 -18.04 11.25 -19.50
C ALA A 49 -17.37 11.47 -18.13
N GLN A 50 -18.18 11.85 -17.13
CA GLN A 50 -17.73 11.96 -15.75
C GLN A 50 -17.39 10.58 -15.16
N VAL A 51 -18.19 9.55 -15.42
CA VAL A 51 -17.88 8.17 -14.99
C VAL A 51 -16.53 7.72 -15.53
N ALA A 52 -16.27 7.92 -16.83
CA ALA A 52 -15.00 7.58 -17.45
C ALA A 52 -13.82 8.32 -16.80
N THR A 53 -13.99 9.61 -16.53
CA THR A 53 -12.98 10.44 -15.87
C THR A 53 -12.69 9.95 -14.44
N LEU A 54 -13.73 9.67 -13.65
CA LEU A 54 -13.59 9.17 -12.27
C LEU A 54 -12.88 7.81 -12.24
N ARG A 55 -13.27 6.88 -13.11
CA ARG A 55 -12.63 5.56 -13.23
C ARG A 55 -11.17 5.67 -13.65
N ARG A 56 -10.84 6.51 -14.63
CA ARG A 56 -9.45 6.77 -15.05
C ARG A 56 -8.61 7.31 -13.90
N ARG A 57 -9.15 8.24 -13.11
CA ARG A 57 -8.45 8.79 -11.93
C ARG A 57 -8.27 7.75 -10.84
N ALA A 58 -9.27 6.90 -10.57
CA ALA A 58 -9.14 5.80 -9.61
C ALA A 58 -8.01 4.84 -10.01
N GLU A 59 -7.95 4.49 -11.29
CA GLU A 59 -6.89 3.65 -11.84
C GLU A 59 -5.51 4.31 -11.74
N GLN A 60 -5.41 5.61 -12.01
CA GLN A 60 -4.16 6.35 -11.79
C GLN A 60 -3.69 6.28 -10.34
N ARG A 61 -4.61 6.41 -9.36
CA ARG A 61 -4.28 6.29 -7.93
C ARG A 61 -3.81 4.89 -7.56
N ARG A 62 -4.46 3.83 -8.08
CA ARG A 62 -3.98 2.45 -7.91
C ARG A 62 -2.56 2.26 -8.43
N ARG A 63 -2.24 2.78 -9.61
CA ARG A 63 -0.89 2.71 -10.18
C ARG A 63 0.13 3.45 -9.32
N GLN A 64 -0.22 4.60 -8.75
CA GLN A 64 0.64 5.33 -7.82
C GLN A 64 0.90 4.51 -6.54
N ALA A 65 -0.14 3.92 -5.95
CA ALA A 65 0.00 3.02 -4.80
C ALA A 65 0.86 1.79 -5.13
N ALA A 66 0.69 1.18 -6.31
CA ALA A 66 1.50 0.04 -6.75
C ALA A 66 3.00 0.39 -6.90
N ARG A 67 3.31 1.60 -7.38
CA ARG A 67 4.70 2.10 -7.46
C ARG A 67 5.32 2.28 -6.07
N LEU A 68 4.57 2.88 -5.14
CA LEU A 68 5.02 3.01 -3.74
C LEU A 68 5.22 1.64 -3.10
N ARG A 69 4.30 0.72 -3.32
CA ARG A 69 4.41 -0.67 -2.86
C ARG A 69 5.69 -1.34 -3.37
N ALA A 70 6.01 -1.20 -4.66
CA ALA A 70 7.22 -1.75 -5.26
C ALA A 70 8.48 -1.14 -4.65
N ARG A 71 8.50 0.19 -4.43
CA ARG A 71 9.60 0.89 -3.76
C ARG A 71 9.79 0.39 -2.33
N LEU A 72 8.71 0.31 -1.56
CA LEU A 72 8.73 -0.18 -0.18
C LEU A 72 9.23 -1.63 -0.09
N ALA A 73 8.78 -2.50 -0.99
CA ALA A 73 9.24 -3.89 -1.05
C ALA A 73 10.74 -3.98 -1.40
N ALA A 74 11.23 -3.15 -2.33
CA ALA A 74 12.65 -3.08 -2.66
C ALA A 74 13.51 -2.58 -1.48
N SER A 75 12.94 -1.75 -0.61
CA SER A 75 13.58 -1.29 0.64
C SER A 75 13.43 -2.27 1.82
N GLY A 76 12.87 -3.47 1.60
CA GLY A 76 12.69 -4.48 2.65
C GLY A 76 11.54 -4.19 3.62
N ALA A 77 10.71 -3.18 3.36
CA ALA A 77 9.56 -2.89 4.21
C ALA A 77 8.48 -3.97 4.06
N ALA A 78 7.85 -4.35 5.17
CA ALA A 78 6.68 -5.21 5.15
C ALA A 78 5.50 -4.46 4.50
N VAL A 79 5.10 -4.86 3.28
CA VAL A 79 4.02 -4.21 2.54
C VAL A 79 2.77 -5.10 2.54
N PRO A 80 1.59 -4.62 2.98
CA PRO A 80 0.36 -5.42 3.05
C PRO A 80 0.00 -5.99 1.67
N GLY A 81 -0.42 -7.27 1.55
CA GLY A 81 -0.70 -7.97 0.28
C GLY A 81 -1.61 -7.22 -0.73
N PRO A 82 -1.57 -7.55 -2.04
CA PRO A 82 -2.53 -6.97 -2.98
C PRO A 82 -3.96 -7.34 -2.58
N VAL A 83 -4.85 -6.35 -2.52
CA VAL A 83 -6.28 -6.59 -2.31
C VAL A 83 -6.83 -7.35 -3.51
N ARG A 84 -7.12 -8.64 -3.32
CA ARG A 84 -7.82 -9.45 -4.32
C ARG A 84 -9.30 -9.09 -4.27
N SER A 85 -9.76 -8.33 -5.24
CA SER A 85 -11.19 -8.11 -5.47
C SER A 85 -11.81 -9.43 -5.94
N ARG A 86 -12.69 -10.03 -5.13
CA ARG A 86 -13.64 -11.06 -5.58
C ARG A 86 -14.78 -10.40 -6.34
#